data_AF-A0A381TZE7-F1
#
_entry.id   AF-A0A381TZE7-F1
#
_cell.length_a   1.000
_cell.length_b   1.000
_cell.length_c   1.000
_cell.angle_alpha   90.00
_cell.angle_beta   90.00
_cell.angle_gamma   90.00
#
_symmetry.space_group_name_H-M   'P 1'
#
loop_
_entity.id
_entity.type
_entity.pdbx_description
1 polymer ?
#
loop_
_entity_poly.entity_id
_entity_poly.type
_entity_poly.pdbx_seq_one_letter_code
_entity_poly.pdbx_strand_id
1 'polypeptide(L)'
;MRQESLNIQSYSDNAIILNYLLEDSSILVADSIAYDIPDSLIIERKLESDSIYTEFIIPYSDTTNFYLDTMIYDTGLYHYRLATKNENGRSLYDSVSINHQLPPIQNISVGEITCSNIQILWEYDTDVFSNTYDTLKFQIERILSGTDITTYNIDLPYSVDNKYEFNNDTFEFGVAYEYKIAFQGNAINSLSAAVQSDIPNPPTNVDSLYWIPISSDIVYVNWNIGGNYNYFDSIKVDNEITDVTYLIHQNKDAPTNAGYLIDSLSTYANGINAGQKVEYTLHWFCKEKHNVKIFKAATLPYNNMVYIPDVSNYPYTEISTSGTYASSMPSSPFYIDTYEITENVYNAPELNTPIEANSLPKGSLSYDDANTFAQNRHPANNSNILCDELSQIEFKIPQDYEWQIASRCQYNWENKTCEQYFDYPINVVGDNAIISCNFINYSGCCDVNIDCVQSVDQYPESITPFGLYGTSANLQEWVVNNNSSISANKLIGGYFSSTYDEVTTTSVYYSFSNSTAHASYGLRTVFDAEEFLEIWRDCVDQ
;
A
#
# COMPACT_ATOMS: atom_id res chain seq x y z
N MET A 1 14.55 -59.24 27.11
CA MET A 1 13.67 -58.24 26.46
C MET A 1 12.57 -58.96 25.70
N ARG A 2 11.33 -58.45 25.72
CA ARG A 2 10.25 -58.92 24.84
C ARG A 2 10.34 -58.15 23.52
N GLN A 3 9.85 -58.77 22.44
CA GLN A 3 9.89 -58.26 21.06
C GLN A 3 9.15 -56.92 20.82
N GLU A 4 8.45 -56.40 21.84
CA GLU A 4 7.71 -55.11 21.81
C GLU A 4 8.50 -53.96 22.44
N SER A 5 9.79 -54.15 22.75
CA SER A 5 10.58 -53.22 23.56
C SER A 5 11.32 -52.13 22.79
N LEU A 6 11.28 -52.14 21.45
CA LEU A 6 12.01 -51.18 20.60
C LEU A 6 11.12 -50.65 19.47
N ASN A 7 10.91 -49.33 19.45
CA ASN A 7 10.22 -48.60 18.39
C ASN A 7 11.21 -47.61 17.76
N ILE A 8 11.35 -47.67 16.44
CA ILE A 8 12.26 -46.80 15.70
C ILE A 8 11.48 -45.92 14.73
N GLN A 9 11.81 -44.64 14.70
CA GLN A 9 11.12 -43.63 13.91
C GLN A 9 12.13 -42.64 13.32
N SER A 10 11.86 -42.12 12.13
CA SER A 10 12.64 -41.00 11.57
C SER A 10 12.47 -39.76 12.46
N TYR A 11 13.55 -39.02 12.69
CA TYR A 11 13.55 -37.82 13.54
C TYR A 11 13.90 -36.54 12.76
N SER A 12 14.92 -36.60 11.90
CA SER A 12 15.33 -35.51 10.99
C SER A 12 16.04 -36.10 9.75
N ASP A 13 16.48 -35.25 8.83
CA ASP A 13 17.21 -35.60 7.59
C ASP A 13 18.40 -36.53 7.85
N ASN A 14 19.07 -36.38 9.00
CA ASN A 14 20.25 -37.17 9.36
C ASN A 14 20.08 -37.84 10.72
N ALA A 15 18.86 -38.04 11.21
CA ALA A 15 18.65 -38.72 12.48
C ALA A 15 17.43 -39.65 12.56
N ILE A 16 17.62 -40.78 13.23
CA ILE A 16 16.57 -41.72 13.64
C ILE A 16 16.50 -41.74 15.16
N ILE A 17 15.30 -41.67 15.71
CA ILE A 17 15.05 -41.87 17.13
C ILE A 17 14.67 -43.33 17.39
N LEU A 18 15.38 -43.95 18.32
CA LEU A 18 15.14 -45.29 18.81
C LEU A 18 14.57 -45.18 20.21
N ASN A 19 13.25 -45.32 20.34
CA ASN A 19 12.56 -45.38 21.62
C ASN A 19 12.57 -46.81 22.14
N TYR A 20 13.02 -47.02 23.37
CA TYR A 20 13.09 -48.34 23.98
C TYR A 20 12.39 -48.35 25.34
N LEU A 21 11.62 -49.40 25.57
CA LEU A 21 10.95 -49.67 26.84
C LEU A 21 11.72 -50.76 27.57
N LEU A 22 12.48 -50.33 28.56
CA LEU A 22 13.05 -51.20 29.57
C LEU A 22 11.96 -51.35 30.62
N GLU A 23 11.10 -52.38 30.55
CA GLU A 23 10.05 -52.60 31.57
C GLU A 23 10.67 -52.48 32.97
N ASP A 24 10.18 -51.49 33.74
CA ASP A 24 10.70 -51.16 35.06
C ASP A 24 9.66 -51.46 36.17
N SER A 25 10.22 -51.95 37.27
CA SER A 25 9.83 -51.82 38.69
C SER A 25 8.45 -52.26 39.24
N SER A 26 7.52 -52.83 38.45
CA SER A 26 6.23 -53.35 39.02
C SER A 26 6.15 -54.85 39.34
N ILE A 27 7.22 -55.63 39.11
CA ILE A 27 7.36 -57.00 39.66
C ILE A 27 8.12 -56.95 40.99
N LEU A 28 7.65 -56.11 41.90
CA LEU A 28 7.89 -56.28 43.32
C LEU A 28 6.69 -57.05 43.86
N VAL A 29 6.81 -58.38 43.98
CA VAL A 29 6.33 -59.20 45.12
C VAL A 29 6.47 -60.70 44.79
N ALA A 30 7.14 -61.37 45.74
CA ALA A 30 7.21 -62.80 46.03
C ALA A 30 8.18 -63.67 45.21
N ASP A 31 9.30 -63.97 45.89
CA ASP A 31 10.24 -65.10 45.74
C ASP A 31 11.50 -64.92 44.84
N SER A 32 12.53 -64.35 45.50
CA SER A 32 13.94 -64.76 45.44
C SER A 32 14.64 -64.94 44.08
N ILE A 33 14.42 -64.05 43.12
CA ILE A 33 15.33 -63.89 41.98
C ILE A 33 15.79 -62.44 41.96
N ALA A 34 17.08 -62.19 42.24
CA ALA A 34 17.71 -60.91 41.98
C ALA A 34 17.68 -60.69 40.46
N TYR A 35 16.89 -59.74 39.99
CA TYR A 35 16.99 -59.27 38.61
C TYR A 35 18.15 -58.30 38.56
N ASP A 36 19.22 -58.69 37.87
CA ASP A 36 20.34 -57.80 37.59
C ASP A 36 19.86 -56.65 36.72
N ILE A 37 19.88 -55.44 37.28
CA ILE A 37 19.68 -54.22 36.52
C ILE A 37 20.79 -54.16 35.45
N PRO A 38 20.47 -53.89 34.19
CA PRO A 38 21.49 -53.82 33.15
C PRO A 38 22.41 -52.61 33.39
N ASP A 39 23.72 -52.81 33.24
CA ASP A 39 24.72 -51.74 33.33
C ASP A 39 24.71 -50.85 32.09
N SER A 40 24.35 -51.42 30.94
CA SER A 40 24.35 -50.72 29.65
C SER A 40 23.38 -51.35 28.64
N LEU A 41 22.97 -50.51 27.70
CA LEU A 41 22.26 -50.87 26.49
C LEU A 41 23.25 -50.93 25.31
N ILE A 42 23.16 -51.98 24.52
CA ILE A 42 23.94 -52.18 23.30
C ILE A 42 23.00 -51.98 22.12
N ILE A 43 23.27 -50.96 21.32
CA ILE A 43 22.60 -50.72 20.05
C ILE A 43 23.59 -51.07 18.95
N GLU A 44 23.19 -51.95 18.05
CA GLU A 44 23.97 -52.28 16.87
C GLU A 44 23.19 -51.88 15.62
N ARG A 45 23.84 -51.15 14.72
CA ARG A 45 23.28 -50.70 13.45
C ARG A 45 24.07 -51.25 12.28
N LYS A 46 23.40 -51.64 11.21
CA LYS A 46 23.99 -51.74 9.87
C LYS A 46 23.11 -51.09 8.81
N LEU A 47 23.71 -50.57 7.75
CA LEU A 47 23.00 -50.31 6.50
C LEU A 47 22.76 -51.65 5.77
N GLU A 48 21.69 -51.79 4.99
CA GLU A 48 21.41 -53.02 4.24
C GLU A 48 22.57 -53.44 3.33
N SER A 49 23.31 -52.49 2.75
CA SER A 49 24.50 -52.74 1.94
C SER A 49 25.71 -53.24 2.73
N ASP A 50 25.69 -53.09 4.05
CA ASP A 50 26.82 -53.42 4.91
C ASP A 50 26.71 -54.85 5.43
N SER A 51 27.87 -55.51 5.52
CA SER A 51 27.97 -56.88 6.03
C SER A 51 28.18 -56.96 7.55
N ILE A 52 28.51 -55.85 8.19
CA ILE A 52 28.88 -55.78 9.61
C ILE A 52 28.04 -54.73 10.36
N TYR A 53 27.72 -55.01 11.63
CA TYR A 53 27.08 -54.06 12.51
C TYR A 53 28.13 -53.16 13.19
N THR A 54 27.82 -51.87 13.28
CA THR A 54 28.51 -50.91 14.14
C THR A 54 27.85 -50.93 15.51
N GLU A 55 28.65 -51.10 16.57
CA GLU A 55 28.17 -51.22 17.96
C GLU A 55 28.28 -49.88 18.71
N PHE A 56 27.20 -49.52 19.40
CA PHE A 56 27.10 -48.37 20.31
C PHE A 56 26.74 -48.88 21.70
N ILE A 57 27.47 -48.44 22.72
CA ILE A 57 27.23 -48.82 24.12
C ILE A 57 26.75 -47.58 24.87
N ILE A 58 25.53 -47.64 25.37
CA ILE A 58 24.86 -46.56 26.09
C ILE A 58 24.77 -46.97 27.56
N PRO A 59 25.32 -46.19 28.51
CA PRO A 59 25.13 -46.45 29.93
C PRO A 59 23.65 -46.45 30.29
N TYR A 60 23.22 -47.38 31.15
CA TYR A 60 21.84 -47.40 31.61
C TYR A 60 21.50 -46.16 32.43
N SER A 61 20.28 -45.63 32.23
CA SER A 61 19.78 -44.41 32.88
C SER A 61 18.26 -44.51 33.04
N ASP A 62 17.79 -44.34 34.27
CA ASP A 62 16.37 -44.44 34.66
C ASP A 62 15.50 -43.30 34.08
N THR A 63 16.11 -42.28 33.45
CA THR A 63 15.43 -41.07 33.00
C THR A 63 15.31 -40.94 31.48
N THR A 64 15.96 -41.81 30.69
CA THR A 64 16.05 -41.66 29.23
C THR A 64 15.79 -42.98 28.50
N ASN A 65 14.64 -43.02 27.83
CA ASN A 65 14.13 -44.19 27.11
C ASN A 65 14.27 -44.05 25.59
N PHE A 66 15.24 -43.26 25.11
CA PHE A 66 15.49 -43.11 23.69
C PHE A 66 16.98 -42.89 23.36
N TYR A 67 17.38 -43.28 22.15
CA TYR A 67 18.67 -42.98 21.55
C TYR A 67 18.46 -42.28 20.21
N LEU A 68 19.20 -41.20 19.98
CA LEU A 68 19.19 -40.48 18.71
C LEU A 68 20.42 -40.87 17.91
N ASP A 69 20.22 -41.63 16.84
CA ASP A 69 21.29 -41.95 15.91
C ASP A 69 21.41 -40.86 14.86
N THR A 70 22.50 -40.10 14.90
CA THR A 70 22.79 -38.98 13.99
C THR A 70 23.80 -39.33 12.88
N MET A 71 24.25 -40.58 12.82
CA MET A 71 25.24 -41.04 11.82
C MET A 71 24.57 -41.86 10.72
N ILE A 72 23.46 -41.36 10.21
CA ILE A 72 22.69 -41.99 9.14
C ILE A 72 22.63 -41.08 7.92
N TYR A 73 22.53 -41.69 6.75
CA TYR A 73 22.14 -41.03 5.50
C TYR A 73 20.62 -40.88 5.42
N ASP A 74 20.17 -39.75 4.87
CA ASP A 74 18.78 -39.36 4.54
C ASP A 74 18.00 -40.38 3.69
N THR A 75 18.71 -41.37 3.13
CA THR A 75 18.18 -42.42 2.27
C THR A 75 18.88 -43.76 2.56
N GLY A 76 18.24 -44.63 3.35
CA GLY A 76 18.83 -45.94 3.65
C GLY A 76 17.92 -46.90 4.42
N LEU A 77 18.01 -48.20 4.09
CA LEU A 77 17.41 -49.26 4.90
C LEU A 77 18.38 -49.64 6.02
N TYR A 78 18.08 -49.23 7.24
CA TYR A 78 18.87 -49.52 8.42
C TYR A 78 18.26 -50.67 9.20
N HIS A 79 19.13 -51.58 9.64
CA HIS A 79 18.79 -52.64 10.57
C HIS A 79 19.39 -52.33 11.92
N TYR A 80 18.54 -52.28 12.92
CA TYR A 80 18.93 -52.09 14.30
C TYR A 80 18.68 -53.37 15.09
N ARG A 81 19.60 -53.67 16.00
CA ARG A 81 19.40 -54.69 17.01
C ARG A 81 19.86 -54.21 18.36
N LEU A 82 19.13 -54.61 19.38
CA LEU A 82 19.25 -54.12 20.74
C LEU A 82 19.49 -55.25 21.71
N ALA A 83 20.46 -55.11 22.62
CA ALA A 83 20.66 -56.03 23.73
C ALA A 83 20.99 -55.24 25.00
N THR A 84 20.67 -55.78 26.17
CA THR A 84 21.18 -55.25 27.45
C THR A 84 22.45 -55.99 27.87
N LYS A 85 23.30 -55.35 28.66
CA LYS A 85 24.52 -55.95 29.19
C LYS A 85 24.67 -55.61 30.67
N ASN A 86 25.00 -56.62 31.47
CA ASN A 86 25.41 -56.47 32.87
C ASN A 86 26.74 -57.22 33.13
N GLU A 87 27.17 -57.28 34.39
CA GLU A 87 28.33 -58.05 34.85
C GLU A 87 28.30 -59.53 34.43
N ASN A 88 27.11 -60.11 34.26
CA ASN A 88 26.89 -61.52 33.91
C ASN A 88 26.83 -61.77 32.38
N GLY A 89 26.89 -60.72 31.56
CA GLY A 89 26.98 -60.83 30.10
C GLY A 89 25.89 -60.08 29.34
N ARG A 90 25.72 -60.42 28.06
CA ARG A 90 24.77 -59.77 27.14
C ARG A 90 23.47 -60.57 27.06
N SER A 91 22.34 -59.87 26.97
CA SER A 91 21.05 -60.48 26.63
C SER A 91 20.98 -60.92 25.18
N LEU A 92 19.91 -61.64 24.82
CA LEU A 92 19.53 -61.83 23.43
C LEU A 92 19.18 -60.49 22.77
N TYR A 93 19.36 -60.43 21.45
CA TYR A 93 19.01 -59.27 20.65
C TYR A 93 17.53 -59.25 20.31
N ASP A 94 16.92 -58.07 20.44
CA ASP A 94 15.72 -57.69 19.71
C ASP A 94 16.13 -57.01 18.40
N SER A 95 15.35 -57.12 17.32
CA SER A 95 15.75 -56.61 16.00
C SER A 95 14.59 -55.98 15.26
N VAL A 96 14.84 -54.83 14.65
CA VAL A 96 13.87 -54.05 13.88
C VAL A 96 14.60 -53.31 12.77
N SER A 97 13.92 -53.08 11.65
CA SER A 97 14.46 -52.33 10.53
C SER A 97 13.58 -51.13 10.20
N ILE A 98 14.21 -50.05 9.74
CA ILE A 98 13.53 -48.86 9.24
C ILE A 98 14.12 -48.48 7.89
N ASN A 99 13.23 -48.22 6.95
CA ASN A 99 13.59 -47.55 5.72
C ASN A 99 13.55 -46.04 6.00
N HIS A 100 14.71 -45.42 6.19
CA HIS A 100 14.80 -43.98 6.33
C HIS A 100 14.70 -43.36 4.95
N GLN A 101 13.59 -42.68 4.70
CA GLN A 101 13.31 -42.00 3.45
C GLN A 101 12.69 -40.65 3.76
N LEU A 102 13.08 -39.65 2.98
CA LEU A 102 12.36 -38.40 2.90
C LEU A 102 10.92 -38.68 2.43
N PRO A 103 9.94 -37.96 3.00
CA PRO A 103 8.55 -38.12 2.59
C PRO A 103 8.31 -37.69 1.13
N PRO A 104 7.26 -38.21 0.46
CA PRO A 104 6.92 -37.80 -0.90
C PRO A 104 6.28 -36.41 -0.93
N ILE A 105 6.79 -35.53 -1.81
CA ILE A 105 6.11 -34.30 -2.20
C ILE A 105 5.02 -34.63 -3.22
N GLN A 106 3.83 -34.05 -3.06
CA GLN A 106 2.72 -34.17 -4.00
C GLN A 106 2.67 -32.88 -4.85
N ASN A 107 2.48 -32.97 -6.17
CA ASN A 107 2.29 -31.79 -7.04
C ASN A 107 3.40 -30.72 -6.96
N ILE A 108 4.52 -30.95 -7.63
CA ILE A 108 5.54 -29.91 -7.87
C ILE A 108 5.20 -29.17 -9.16
N SER A 109 5.18 -27.84 -9.12
CA SER A 109 4.95 -27.01 -10.30
C SER A 109 5.82 -25.75 -10.30
N VAL A 110 6.08 -25.26 -11.51
CA VAL A 110 6.63 -23.92 -11.74
C VAL A 110 5.44 -22.98 -11.79
N GLY A 111 5.42 -21.99 -10.91
CA GLY A 111 4.43 -20.93 -10.87
C GLY A 111 4.74 -19.82 -11.87
N GLU A 112 4.34 -18.61 -11.52
CA GLU A 112 4.56 -17.44 -12.36
C GLU A 112 6.05 -17.11 -12.49
N ILE A 113 6.49 -16.75 -13.70
CA ILE A 113 7.85 -16.29 -13.96
C ILE A 113 7.84 -14.78 -14.01
N THR A 114 8.61 -14.18 -13.11
CA THR A 114 8.81 -12.74 -13.02
C THR A 114 10.19 -12.36 -13.53
N CYS A 115 10.42 -11.06 -13.59
CA CYS A 115 11.67 -10.46 -13.99
C CYS A 115 12.89 -10.83 -13.13
N SER A 116 12.66 -11.23 -11.89
CA SER A 116 13.71 -11.60 -10.94
C SER A 116 13.57 -13.03 -10.44
N ASN A 117 12.34 -13.53 -10.35
CA ASN A 117 12.02 -14.72 -9.58
C ASN A 117 11.21 -15.70 -10.44
N ILE A 118 11.58 -16.98 -10.35
CA ILE A 118 10.75 -18.08 -10.82
C ILE A 118 10.08 -18.66 -9.58
N GLN A 119 8.75 -18.62 -9.54
CA GLN A 119 8.03 -19.21 -8.42
C GLN A 119 8.06 -20.74 -8.52
N ILE A 120 8.41 -21.40 -7.42
CA ILE A 120 8.33 -22.85 -7.26
C ILE A 120 7.25 -23.13 -6.23
N LEU A 121 6.31 -23.99 -6.61
CA LEU A 121 5.17 -24.38 -5.79
C LEU A 121 5.23 -25.89 -5.57
N TRP A 122 5.02 -26.32 -4.34
CA TRP A 122 4.91 -27.75 -4.03
C TRP A 122 3.84 -27.99 -2.98
N GLU A 123 3.13 -29.11 -3.08
CA GLU A 123 2.20 -29.55 -2.04
C GLU A 123 2.76 -30.78 -1.33
N TYR A 124 2.29 -31.04 -0.12
CA TYR A 124 2.55 -32.29 0.56
C TYR A 124 1.36 -32.62 1.45
N ASP A 125 1.18 -33.90 1.75
CA ASP A 125 0.12 -34.35 2.64
C ASP A 125 0.44 -33.91 4.09
N THR A 126 -0.53 -33.37 4.82
CA THR A 126 -0.32 -32.62 6.07
C THR A 126 0.34 -33.41 7.21
N ASP A 127 0.42 -34.73 7.09
CA ASP A 127 1.07 -35.63 8.08
C ASP A 127 2.54 -35.96 7.77
N VAL A 128 3.07 -35.47 6.64
CA VAL A 128 4.34 -35.87 6.02
C VAL A 128 5.56 -35.31 6.74
N PHE A 129 5.49 -34.08 7.25
CA PHE A 129 6.56 -33.40 8.01
C PHE A 129 6.23 -33.26 9.49
N SER A 130 5.44 -34.18 10.04
CA SER A 130 5.15 -34.27 11.48
C SER A 130 6.41 -34.48 12.36
N ASN A 131 7.57 -34.76 11.73
CA ASN A 131 8.90 -34.77 12.33
C ASN A 131 9.75 -33.63 11.75
N THR A 132 10.66 -33.09 12.55
CA THR A 132 11.58 -31.98 12.25
C THR A 132 12.60 -32.35 11.17
N TYR A 133 12.20 -32.32 9.90
CA TYR A 133 13.12 -32.26 8.78
C TYR A 133 13.63 -30.82 8.64
N ASP A 134 14.94 -30.65 8.55
CA ASP A 134 15.58 -29.33 8.58
C ASP A 134 15.64 -28.71 7.18
N THR A 135 15.81 -29.55 6.14
CA THR A 135 16.00 -29.09 4.75
C THR A 135 15.30 -29.96 3.70
N LEU A 136 14.79 -29.33 2.65
CA LEU A 136 14.24 -29.95 1.45
C LEU A 136 15.19 -29.74 0.27
N LYS A 137 15.57 -30.82 -0.41
CA LYS A 137 16.53 -30.78 -1.53
C LYS A 137 15.80 -30.76 -2.87
N PHE A 138 15.97 -29.67 -3.62
CA PHE A 138 15.39 -29.49 -4.95
C PHE A 138 16.47 -29.40 -6.02
N GLN A 139 16.16 -29.92 -7.19
CA GLN A 139 16.92 -29.73 -8.43
C GLN A 139 16.05 -28.99 -9.43
N ILE A 140 16.57 -27.91 -9.99
CA ILE A 140 15.94 -27.16 -11.08
C ILE A 140 16.78 -27.34 -12.33
N GLU A 141 16.16 -27.79 -13.41
CA GLU A 141 16.74 -27.78 -14.75
C GLU A 141 16.10 -26.66 -15.56
N ARG A 142 16.94 -25.77 -16.08
CA ARG A 142 16.56 -24.77 -17.07
C ARG A 142 17.06 -25.21 -18.43
N ILE A 143 16.17 -25.22 -19.41
CA ILE A 143 16.43 -25.70 -20.78
C ILE A 143 16.18 -24.52 -21.74
N LEU A 144 17.23 -24.12 -22.46
CA LEU A 144 17.15 -23.12 -23.52
C LEU A 144 16.79 -23.82 -24.84
N SER A 145 15.55 -23.62 -25.32
CA SER A 145 15.03 -24.07 -26.63
C SER A 145 15.69 -25.35 -27.21
N GLY A 146 15.76 -26.41 -26.39
CA GLY A 146 16.05 -27.78 -26.82
C GLY A 146 17.50 -28.28 -26.80
N THR A 147 18.53 -27.55 -26.33
CA THR A 147 19.90 -28.12 -26.30
C THR A 147 20.76 -27.80 -25.07
N ASP A 148 20.67 -26.62 -24.47
CA ASP A 148 21.49 -26.27 -23.31
C ASP A 148 20.71 -26.42 -22.01
N ILE A 149 21.18 -27.33 -21.13
CA ILE A 149 20.60 -27.57 -19.81
C ILE A 149 21.52 -26.95 -18.76
N THR A 150 20.96 -26.05 -17.95
CA THR A 150 21.60 -25.54 -16.73
C THR A 150 20.91 -26.16 -15.53
N THR A 151 21.68 -26.75 -14.61
CA THR A 151 21.14 -27.43 -13.41
C THR A 151 21.51 -26.65 -12.16
N TYR A 152 20.52 -26.38 -11.32
CA TYR A 152 20.66 -25.76 -10.01
C TYR A 152 20.23 -26.74 -8.93
N ASN A 153 21.06 -26.96 -7.91
CA ASN A 153 20.69 -27.71 -6.72
C ASN A 153 20.46 -26.72 -5.58
N ILE A 154 19.33 -26.85 -4.89
CA ILE A 154 18.87 -25.90 -3.87
C ILE A 154 18.44 -26.68 -2.63
N ASP A 155 19.05 -26.34 -1.51
CA ASP A 155 18.64 -26.81 -0.20
C ASP A 155 17.76 -25.73 0.43
N LEU A 156 16.46 -26.00 0.57
CA LEU A 156 15.50 -25.08 1.14
C LEU A 156 15.23 -25.43 2.61
N PRO A 157 15.33 -24.47 3.55
CA PRO A 157 14.86 -24.72 4.90
C PRO A 157 13.36 -25.01 4.88
N TYR A 158 12.89 -25.86 5.77
CA TYR A 158 11.45 -26.11 5.92
C TYR A 158 10.70 -24.78 6.13
N SER A 159 9.70 -24.53 5.29
CA SER A 159 8.81 -23.37 5.35
C SER A 159 7.36 -23.83 5.34
N VAL A 160 6.54 -23.18 6.17
CA VAL A 160 5.08 -23.41 6.24
C VAL A 160 4.33 -22.93 4.99
N ASP A 161 4.95 -22.10 4.16
CA ASP A 161 4.27 -21.41 3.05
C ASP A 161 4.22 -22.22 1.74
N ASN A 162 4.80 -23.42 1.68
CA ASN A 162 4.75 -24.33 0.53
C ASN A 162 5.16 -23.70 -0.83
N LYS A 163 5.93 -22.61 -0.76
CA LYS A 163 6.35 -21.77 -1.88
C LYS A 163 7.82 -21.38 -1.71
N TYR A 164 8.54 -21.33 -2.82
CA TYR A 164 9.87 -20.73 -2.91
C TYR A 164 9.98 -19.83 -4.12
N GLU A 165 10.73 -18.74 -3.99
CA GLU A 165 11.06 -17.85 -5.09
C GLU A 165 12.52 -18.10 -5.48
N PHE A 166 12.72 -18.65 -6.67
CA PHE A 166 14.03 -18.93 -7.20
C PHE A 166 14.57 -17.72 -7.97
N ASN A 167 15.56 -17.06 -7.36
CA ASN A 167 16.06 -15.76 -7.82
C ASN A 167 17.49 -15.85 -8.38
N ASN A 168 18.03 -17.06 -8.52
CA ASN A 168 19.43 -17.29 -8.87
C ASN A 168 19.64 -17.59 -10.37
N ASP A 169 18.67 -17.23 -11.22
CA ASP A 169 18.75 -17.45 -12.66
C ASP A 169 19.09 -16.18 -13.44
N THR A 170 19.87 -16.33 -14.51
CA THR A 170 20.15 -15.26 -15.48
C THR A 170 19.54 -15.63 -16.82
N PHE A 171 18.49 -14.93 -17.24
CA PHE A 171 17.78 -15.18 -18.49
C PHE A 171 17.80 -13.96 -19.41
N GLU A 172 17.63 -14.20 -20.70
CA GLU A 172 17.52 -13.19 -21.74
C GLU A 172 16.03 -12.92 -22.05
N PHE A 173 15.70 -11.64 -22.24
CA PHE A 173 14.34 -11.26 -22.66
C PHE A 173 14.05 -11.66 -24.10
N GLY A 174 12.78 -11.98 -24.36
CA GLY A 174 12.31 -12.44 -25.66
C GLY A 174 12.70 -13.87 -25.99
N VAL A 175 13.20 -14.63 -25.00
CA VAL A 175 13.63 -16.01 -25.14
C VAL A 175 12.71 -16.94 -24.37
N ALA A 176 12.39 -18.08 -24.99
CA ALA A 176 11.60 -19.13 -24.37
C ALA A 176 12.51 -20.03 -23.52
N TYR A 177 12.16 -20.19 -22.25
CA TYR A 177 12.81 -21.11 -21.32
C TYR A 177 11.83 -22.19 -20.90
N GLU A 178 12.34 -23.42 -20.81
CA GLU A 178 11.63 -24.54 -20.20
C GLU A 178 12.27 -24.84 -18.84
N TYR A 179 11.46 -24.85 -17.79
CA TYR A 179 11.89 -25.20 -16.44
C TYR A 179 11.30 -26.55 -16.02
N LYS A 180 12.14 -27.39 -15.42
CA LYS A 180 11.75 -28.64 -14.74
C LYS A 180 12.28 -28.61 -13.33
N ILE A 181 11.47 -29.10 -12.40
CA ILE A 181 11.83 -29.14 -10.98
C ILE A 181 11.67 -30.57 -10.52
N ALA A 182 12.67 -31.09 -9.83
CA ALA A 182 12.63 -32.38 -9.19
C ALA A 182 12.95 -32.23 -7.70
N PHE A 183 12.26 -32.99 -6.86
CA PHE A 183 12.66 -33.20 -5.47
C PHE A 183 13.65 -34.36 -5.42
N GLN A 184 14.78 -34.19 -4.73
CA GLN A 184 15.79 -35.24 -4.62
C GLN A 184 15.40 -36.24 -3.51
N GLY A 185 14.65 -37.28 -3.87
CA GLY A 185 14.31 -38.43 -3.02
C GLY A 185 14.32 -39.77 -3.79
N ASN A 186 14.66 -40.89 -3.12
CA ASN A 186 15.08 -42.15 -3.75
C ASN A 186 14.02 -42.92 -4.58
N ALA A 187 12.73 -42.56 -4.52
CA ALA A 187 11.67 -43.27 -5.25
C ALA A 187 10.94 -42.42 -6.30
N ILE A 188 11.20 -41.12 -6.36
CA ILE A 188 10.50 -40.21 -7.26
C ILE A 188 11.50 -39.19 -7.81
N ASN A 189 12.24 -39.58 -8.85
CA ASN A 189 12.74 -38.62 -9.85
C ASN A 189 11.57 -38.15 -10.73
N SER A 190 10.41 -37.77 -10.15
CA SER A 190 9.37 -37.13 -10.95
C SER A 190 9.82 -35.69 -11.13
N LEU A 191 10.55 -35.45 -12.22
CA LEU A 191 10.60 -34.13 -12.82
C LEU A 191 9.14 -33.68 -12.97
N SER A 192 8.84 -32.48 -12.46
CA SER A 192 7.57 -31.80 -12.70
C SER A 192 7.28 -31.75 -14.19
N ALA A 193 6.02 -31.51 -14.56
CA ALA A 193 5.72 -31.14 -15.93
C ALA A 193 6.62 -29.96 -16.34
N ALA A 194 7.16 -30.05 -17.55
CA ALA A 194 7.91 -28.97 -18.17
C ALA A 194 7.00 -27.75 -18.31
N VAL A 195 7.35 -26.64 -17.69
CA VAL A 195 6.65 -25.36 -17.91
C VAL A 195 7.52 -24.53 -18.82
N GLN A 196 7.00 -24.29 -20.02
CA GLN A 196 7.57 -23.34 -20.95
C GLN A 196 6.98 -21.96 -20.67
N SER A 197 7.86 -20.97 -20.52
CA SER A 197 7.45 -19.58 -20.40
C SER A 197 8.28 -18.75 -21.35
N ASP A 198 7.59 -17.93 -22.13
CA ASP A 198 8.23 -16.85 -22.88
C ASP A 198 8.46 -15.71 -21.89
N ILE A 199 9.73 -15.38 -21.62
CA ILE A 199 10.06 -14.22 -20.81
C ILE A 199 9.99 -13.00 -21.72
N PRO A 200 8.94 -12.17 -21.61
CA PRO A 200 8.67 -11.15 -22.61
C PRO A 200 9.65 -9.99 -22.45
N ASN A 201 9.87 -9.24 -23.52
CA ASN A 201 10.61 -8.00 -23.39
C ASN A 201 9.86 -7.05 -22.47
N PRO A 202 10.54 -6.36 -21.53
CA PRO A 202 9.89 -5.34 -20.73
C PRO A 202 9.28 -4.30 -21.68
N PRO A 203 8.07 -3.79 -21.38
CA PRO A 203 7.44 -2.74 -22.17
C PRO A 203 8.40 -1.59 -22.38
N THR A 204 8.43 -1.07 -23.61
CA THR A 204 9.28 0.07 -24.01
C THR A 204 8.52 1.39 -23.97
N ASN A 205 7.19 1.34 -23.89
CA ASN A 205 6.31 2.48 -23.85
C ASN A 205 5.47 2.44 -22.58
N VAL A 206 4.87 3.58 -22.26
CA VAL A 206 3.90 3.75 -21.17
C VAL A 206 2.53 3.87 -21.81
N ASP A 207 1.60 2.97 -21.47
CA ASP A 207 0.23 2.92 -22.02
C ASP A 207 -0.57 4.18 -21.69
N SER A 208 -0.46 4.68 -20.45
CA SER A 208 -1.03 5.97 -20.08
C SER A 208 -0.16 6.71 -19.06
N LEU A 209 -0.03 8.01 -19.23
CA LEU A 209 0.70 8.90 -18.34
C LEU A 209 0.02 10.25 -18.35
N TYR A 210 -0.38 10.74 -17.18
CA TYR A 210 -0.93 12.09 -17.04
C TYR A 210 -0.53 12.68 -15.69
N TRP A 211 -0.60 14.00 -15.61
CA TRP A 211 -0.29 14.75 -14.41
C TRP A 211 -1.32 15.84 -14.17
N ILE A 212 -1.52 16.20 -12.91
CA ILE A 212 -2.46 17.22 -12.45
C ILE A 212 -1.71 18.08 -11.42
N PRO A 213 -1.62 19.41 -11.60
CA PRO A 213 -1.16 20.28 -10.54
C PRO A 213 -2.22 20.34 -9.45
N ILE A 214 -1.95 19.78 -8.27
CA ILE A 214 -2.92 19.85 -7.15
C ILE A 214 -2.97 21.27 -6.58
N SER A 215 -1.81 21.89 -6.40
CA SER A 215 -1.64 23.24 -5.85
C SER A 215 -0.41 23.90 -6.48
N SER A 216 -0.05 25.09 -6.00
CA SER A 216 1.12 25.84 -6.43
C SER A 216 2.46 25.13 -6.16
N ASP A 217 2.46 24.08 -5.34
CA ASP A 217 3.64 23.34 -4.91
C ASP A 217 3.47 21.80 -4.93
N ILE A 218 2.30 21.28 -5.31
CA ILE A 218 2.02 19.83 -5.36
C ILE A 218 1.63 19.41 -6.78
N VAL A 219 2.24 18.33 -7.26
CA VAL A 219 1.91 17.68 -8.53
C VAL A 219 1.46 16.24 -8.27
N TYR A 220 0.32 15.86 -8.83
CA TYR A 220 -0.09 14.46 -8.94
C TYR A 220 0.37 13.91 -10.28
N VAL A 221 1.05 12.78 -10.26
CA VAL A 221 1.46 12.02 -11.46
C VAL A 221 0.83 10.65 -11.39
N ASN A 222 0.23 10.20 -12.49
CA ASN A 222 -0.31 8.85 -12.61
C ASN A 222 0.19 8.19 -13.88
N TRP A 223 0.53 6.92 -13.79
CA TRP A 223 1.02 6.14 -14.91
C TRP A 223 0.43 4.73 -14.94
N ASN A 224 0.46 4.17 -16.14
CA ASN A 224 0.30 2.76 -16.42
C ASN A 224 1.32 2.40 -17.51
N ILE A 225 2.33 1.61 -17.15
CA ILE A 225 3.40 1.19 -18.06
C ILE A 225 2.86 0.21 -19.10
N GLY A 226 1.74 -0.47 -18.83
CA GLY A 226 1.24 -1.54 -19.66
C GLY A 226 1.99 -2.85 -19.46
N GLY A 227 1.64 -3.86 -20.26
CA GLY A 227 2.19 -5.20 -20.13
C GLY A 227 1.81 -5.92 -18.82
N ASN A 228 2.40 -7.09 -18.58
CA ASN A 228 2.20 -7.84 -17.35
C ASN A 228 3.11 -7.27 -16.24
N TYR A 229 2.58 -7.08 -15.03
CA TYR A 229 3.32 -6.57 -13.87
C TYR A 229 4.56 -7.42 -13.54
N ASN A 230 4.55 -8.70 -13.89
CA ASN A 230 5.69 -9.60 -13.66
C ASN A 230 6.94 -9.21 -14.46
N TYR A 231 6.83 -8.24 -15.37
CA TYR A 231 7.95 -7.70 -16.13
C TYR A 231 8.75 -6.63 -15.40
N PHE A 232 8.46 -6.35 -14.13
CA PHE A 232 9.14 -5.30 -13.39
C PHE A 232 9.62 -5.81 -12.03
N ASP A 233 10.88 -5.51 -11.73
CA ASP A 233 11.48 -5.73 -10.42
C ASP A 233 11.39 -4.51 -9.51
N SER A 234 11.40 -3.34 -10.13
CA SER A 234 11.12 -2.09 -9.43
C SER A 234 10.63 -1.02 -10.39
N ILE A 235 9.82 -0.11 -9.86
CA ILE A 235 9.39 1.11 -10.54
C ILE A 235 9.77 2.28 -9.64
N LYS A 236 10.42 3.29 -10.22
CA LYS A 236 10.89 4.49 -9.53
C LYS A 236 10.53 5.73 -10.32
N VAL A 237 10.34 6.83 -9.61
CA VAL A 237 10.15 8.16 -10.20
C VAL A 237 11.12 9.12 -9.54
N ASP A 238 11.83 9.91 -10.32
CA ASP A 238 12.65 11.04 -9.86
C ASP A 238 12.25 12.31 -10.62
N ASN A 239 12.68 13.46 -10.10
CA ASN A 239 12.49 14.75 -10.74
C ASN A 239 13.78 15.57 -10.79
N GLU A 240 13.83 16.57 -11.65
CA GLU A 240 15.03 17.39 -11.87
C GLU A 240 15.28 18.46 -10.78
N ILE A 241 14.29 18.76 -9.92
CA ILE A 241 14.40 19.82 -8.92
C ILE A 241 15.39 19.42 -7.83
N THR A 242 15.43 18.14 -7.47
CA THR A 242 16.39 17.56 -6.53
C THR A 242 16.71 16.12 -6.91
N ASP A 243 17.86 15.58 -6.48
CA ASP A 243 18.21 14.14 -6.65
C ASP A 243 17.32 13.18 -5.81
N VAL A 244 16.09 13.58 -5.44
CA VAL A 244 15.14 12.75 -4.70
C VAL A 244 14.54 11.71 -5.65
N THR A 245 14.69 10.44 -5.29
CA THR A 245 14.09 9.31 -6.01
C THR A 245 13.02 8.66 -5.15
N TYR A 246 11.79 8.62 -5.67
CA TYR A 246 10.66 7.90 -5.10
C TYR A 246 10.65 6.46 -5.60
N LEU A 247 10.78 5.50 -4.67
CA LEU A 247 10.59 4.08 -4.95
C LEU A 247 9.11 3.74 -4.81
N ILE A 248 8.46 3.33 -5.89
CA ILE A 248 7.01 3.07 -5.91
C ILE A 248 6.69 1.59 -5.80
N HIS A 249 7.50 0.76 -6.46
CA HIS A 249 7.38 -0.69 -6.40
C HIS A 249 8.77 -1.31 -6.32
N GLN A 250 8.88 -2.35 -5.51
CA GLN A 250 9.99 -3.28 -5.48
C GLN A 250 9.46 -4.72 -5.43
N ASN A 251 10.23 -5.69 -5.92
CA ASN A 251 9.94 -7.14 -5.98
C ASN A 251 9.23 -7.84 -4.79
N LYS A 252 9.10 -7.19 -3.64
CA LYS A 252 8.41 -7.72 -2.46
C LYS A 252 7.01 -7.14 -2.25
N ASP A 253 6.68 -6.07 -2.97
CA ASP A 253 5.40 -5.38 -2.88
C ASP A 253 4.35 -6.10 -3.74
N ALA A 254 3.08 -5.75 -3.54
CA ALA A 254 2.01 -6.24 -4.39
C ALA A 254 2.34 -5.93 -5.86
N PRO A 255 2.17 -6.89 -6.79
CA PRO A 255 2.58 -6.68 -8.16
C PRO A 255 1.74 -5.57 -8.82
N THR A 256 2.40 -4.60 -9.46
CA THR A 256 1.72 -3.53 -10.16
C THR A 256 2.52 -2.98 -11.34
N ASN A 257 1.81 -2.62 -12.41
CA ASN A 257 2.32 -1.90 -13.58
C ASN A 257 1.76 -0.46 -13.66
N ALA A 258 0.86 -0.12 -12.74
CA ALA A 258 0.21 1.18 -12.63
C ALA A 258 0.49 1.77 -11.25
N GLY A 259 0.52 3.09 -11.18
CA GLY A 259 0.81 3.77 -9.93
C GLY A 259 0.53 5.26 -10.01
N TYR A 260 0.67 5.89 -8.85
CA TYR A 260 0.62 7.34 -8.75
C TYR A 260 1.65 7.85 -7.75
N LEU A 261 1.96 9.14 -7.88
CA LEU A 261 2.80 9.90 -6.98
C LEU A 261 2.10 11.23 -6.70
N ILE A 262 1.96 11.58 -5.43
CA ILE A 262 1.63 12.96 -5.00
C ILE A 262 2.93 13.57 -4.54
N ASP A 263 3.50 14.44 -5.36
CA ASP A 263 4.80 15.06 -5.14
C ASP A 263 4.62 16.47 -4.60
N SER A 264 4.88 16.66 -3.30
CA SER A 264 4.89 17.97 -2.64
C SER A 264 6.29 18.54 -2.66
N LEU A 265 6.56 19.38 -3.66
CA LEU A 265 7.90 19.92 -3.94
C LEU A 265 8.47 20.72 -2.77
N SER A 266 7.60 21.43 -2.05
CA SER A 266 7.96 22.26 -0.89
C SER A 266 8.50 21.47 0.30
N THR A 267 8.31 20.14 0.34
CA THR A 267 8.82 19.30 1.43
C THR A 267 10.32 19.04 1.36
N TYR A 268 10.94 19.19 0.18
CA TYR A 268 12.36 18.93 -0.04
C TYR A 268 13.09 20.02 -0.84
N ALA A 269 12.37 20.97 -1.43
CA ALA A 269 12.94 22.10 -2.16
C ALA A 269 12.42 23.44 -1.64
N ASN A 270 13.33 24.40 -1.46
CA ASN A 270 12.99 25.77 -1.08
C ASN A 270 12.74 26.63 -2.33
N GLY A 271 11.85 27.61 -2.22
CA GLY A 271 11.63 28.60 -3.29
C GLY A 271 10.84 28.06 -4.49
N ILE A 272 10.00 27.06 -4.27
CA ILE A 272 9.02 26.60 -5.27
C ILE A 272 8.03 27.73 -5.54
N ASN A 273 7.90 28.09 -6.81
CA ASN A 273 6.97 29.12 -7.26
C ASN A 273 5.72 28.45 -7.85
N ALA A 274 4.59 29.16 -7.85
CA ALA A 274 3.42 28.75 -8.63
C ALA A 274 3.79 28.60 -10.13
N GLY A 275 3.34 27.53 -10.75
CA GLY A 275 3.65 27.17 -12.14
C GLY A 275 5.10 26.74 -12.36
N GLN A 276 5.76 26.20 -11.33
CA GLN A 276 7.09 25.63 -11.44
C GLN A 276 7.06 24.44 -12.41
N LYS A 277 7.83 24.53 -13.50
CA LYS A 277 8.07 23.41 -14.43
C LYS A 277 8.95 22.36 -13.75
N VAL A 278 8.61 21.09 -13.94
CA VAL A 278 9.30 19.94 -13.38
C VAL A 278 9.45 18.88 -14.45
N GLU A 279 10.67 18.50 -14.79
CA GLU A 279 10.95 17.28 -15.55
C GLU A 279 11.01 16.08 -14.60
N TYR A 280 10.24 15.04 -14.93
CA TYR A 280 10.18 13.77 -14.22
C TYR A 280 10.77 12.65 -15.08
N THR A 281 11.48 11.72 -14.43
CA THR A 281 11.91 10.46 -15.05
C THR A 281 11.19 9.30 -14.38
N LEU A 282 10.34 8.61 -15.13
CA LEU A 282 9.76 7.33 -14.73
C LEU A 282 10.68 6.20 -15.19
N HIS A 283 11.22 5.45 -14.23
CA HIS A 283 12.07 4.30 -14.47
C HIS A 283 11.35 3.00 -14.12
N TRP A 284 11.49 1.99 -14.97
CA TRP A 284 11.12 0.61 -14.62
C TRP A 284 12.24 -0.35 -14.96
N PHE A 285 12.53 -1.21 -14.00
CA PHE A 285 13.69 -2.09 -13.99
C PHE A 285 13.25 -3.53 -14.10
N CYS A 286 14.07 -4.32 -14.76
CA CYS A 286 14.03 -5.76 -14.73
C CYS A 286 15.48 -6.26 -14.69
N LYS A 287 15.92 -6.73 -13.52
CA LYS A 287 17.33 -6.93 -13.16
C LYS A 287 18.16 -5.67 -13.46
N GLU A 288 19.26 -5.82 -14.19
CA GLU A 288 20.16 -4.73 -14.57
C GLU A 288 19.63 -3.89 -15.75
N LYS A 289 18.62 -4.39 -16.48
CA LYS A 289 18.02 -3.63 -17.59
C LYS A 289 16.96 -2.70 -17.05
N HIS A 290 16.88 -1.51 -17.63
CA HIS A 290 15.83 -0.56 -17.31
C HIS A 290 15.43 0.23 -18.53
N ASN A 291 14.19 0.66 -18.54
CA ASN A 291 13.65 1.62 -19.49
C ASN A 291 13.25 2.88 -18.75
N VAL A 292 13.18 3.98 -19.50
CA VAL A 292 12.86 5.30 -18.95
C VAL A 292 11.84 6.01 -19.80
N LYS A 293 10.98 6.77 -19.14
CA LYS A 293 10.10 7.76 -19.77
C LYS A 293 10.33 9.09 -19.08
N ILE A 294 10.87 10.04 -19.83
CA ILE A 294 10.99 11.44 -19.40
C ILE A 294 9.73 12.19 -19.85
N PHE A 295 9.19 13.02 -18.98
CA PHE A 295 8.05 13.89 -19.27
C PHE A 295 8.12 15.16 -18.44
N LYS A 296 7.46 16.21 -18.92
CA LYS A 296 7.36 17.50 -18.24
C LYS A 296 5.99 17.59 -17.56
N ALA A 297 5.99 18.15 -16.37
CA ALA A 297 4.81 18.58 -15.64
C ALA A 297 5.04 19.98 -15.08
N ALA A 298 4.02 20.55 -14.45
CA ALA A 298 4.17 21.78 -13.70
C ALA A 298 3.21 21.84 -12.52
N THR A 299 3.53 22.63 -11.50
CA THR A 299 2.58 23.00 -10.43
C THR A 299 1.51 23.96 -10.95
N LEU A 300 0.51 24.25 -10.13
CA LEU A 300 -0.56 25.17 -10.50
C LEU A 300 0.02 26.59 -10.62
N PRO A 301 -0.27 27.36 -11.69
CA PRO A 301 0.22 28.71 -11.82
C PRO A 301 -0.49 29.69 -10.89
N TYR A 302 -1.42 29.25 -10.03
CA TYR A 302 -2.17 30.07 -9.08
C TYR A 302 -1.83 29.69 -7.64
N ASN A 303 -1.42 30.68 -6.83
CA ASN A 303 -0.85 30.42 -5.50
C ASN A 303 -1.86 29.84 -4.49
N ASN A 304 -3.09 30.34 -4.49
CA ASN A 304 -4.04 30.14 -3.40
C ASN A 304 -5.24 29.28 -3.84
N MET A 305 -5.04 28.33 -4.75
CA MET A 305 -6.11 27.44 -5.23
C MET A 305 -5.67 25.99 -5.17
N VAL A 306 -6.66 25.09 -5.06
CA VAL A 306 -6.43 23.65 -4.98
C VAL A 306 -7.37 22.90 -5.92
N TYR A 307 -6.87 21.81 -6.50
CA TYR A 307 -7.61 20.89 -7.34
C TYR A 307 -8.57 20.04 -6.53
N ILE A 308 -9.81 19.94 -7.00
CA ILE A 308 -10.84 19.04 -6.50
C ILE A 308 -11.15 18.02 -7.61
N PRO A 309 -11.00 16.71 -7.36
CA PRO A 309 -11.27 15.67 -8.34
C PRO A 309 -12.77 15.53 -8.65
N ASP A 310 -13.06 14.84 -9.74
CA ASP A 310 -14.44 14.51 -10.12
C ASP A 310 -15.10 13.61 -9.06
N VAL A 311 -16.38 13.85 -8.83
CA VAL A 311 -17.22 13.05 -7.91
C VAL A 311 -18.50 12.70 -8.62
N SER A 312 -18.66 11.42 -8.99
CA SER A 312 -19.78 10.96 -9.82
C SER A 312 -21.15 10.97 -9.13
N ASN A 313 -21.19 10.84 -7.80
CA ASN A 313 -22.44 10.67 -7.05
C ASN A 313 -22.31 11.24 -5.63
N TYR A 314 -22.16 12.57 -5.52
CA TYR A 314 -22.00 13.25 -4.25
C TYR A 314 -23.34 13.35 -3.50
N PRO A 315 -23.46 12.79 -2.28
CA PRO A 315 -24.69 12.83 -1.49
C PRO A 315 -24.90 14.22 -0.88
N TYR A 316 -25.42 15.15 -1.68
CA TYR A 316 -25.67 16.52 -1.26
C TYR A 316 -26.69 16.57 -0.11
N THR A 317 -26.34 17.33 0.93
CA THR A 317 -27.17 17.54 2.12
C THR A 317 -27.13 19.01 2.52
N GLU A 318 -28.27 19.59 2.85
CA GLU A 318 -28.33 20.91 3.48
C GLU A 318 -29.24 20.86 4.71
N ILE A 319 -28.80 21.50 5.79
CA ILE A 319 -29.64 21.78 6.96
C ILE A 319 -30.43 23.04 6.63
N SER A 320 -31.46 22.88 5.80
CA SER A 320 -32.41 23.95 5.48
C SER A 320 -33.78 23.65 6.09
N THR A 321 -34.50 24.70 6.48
CA THR A 321 -35.86 24.59 7.02
C THR A 321 -36.92 24.35 5.93
N SER A 322 -36.53 24.26 4.63
CA SER A 322 -37.47 24.11 3.52
C SER A 322 -36.81 23.75 2.18
N GLY A 323 -37.47 22.90 1.38
CA GLY A 323 -37.23 22.77 -0.07
C GLY A 323 -37.04 21.33 -0.56
N THR A 324 -36.89 21.18 -1.88
CA THR A 324 -36.53 19.92 -2.55
C THR A 324 -35.27 20.13 -3.36
N TYR A 325 -34.22 19.39 -3.02
CA TYR A 325 -32.94 19.35 -3.73
C TYR A 325 -32.64 17.91 -4.17
N ALA A 326 -31.79 17.76 -5.18
CA ALA A 326 -31.31 16.44 -5.57
C ALA A 326 -30.44 15.87 -4.44
N SER A 327 -30.74 14.66 -3.98
CA SER A 327 -29.97 13.98 -2.93
C SER A 327 -28.64 13.42 -3.44
N SER A 328 -28.39 13.50 -4.74
CA SER A 328 -27.12 13.14 -5.36
C SER A 328 -26.81 14.04 -6.55
N MET A 329 -25.59 14.58 -6.58
CA MET A 329 -25.09 15.48 -7.62
C MET A 329 -23.76 14.95 -8.16
N PRO A 330 -23.59 14.79 -9.48
CA PRO A 330 -22.27 14.65 -10.06
C PRO A 330 -21.55 16.00 -10.07
N SER A 331 -20.23 15.99 -9.90
CA SER A 331 -19.35 17.15 -10.09
C SER A 331 -18.20 16.75 -11.00
N SER A 332 -18.00 17.52 -12.07
CA SER A 332 -16.73 17.55 -12.83
C SER A 332 -15.60 18.05 -11.93
N PRO A 333 -14.32 17.82 -12.28
CA PRO A 333 -13.21 18.33 -11.48
C PRO A 333 -13.10 19.86 -11.65
N PHE A 334 -12.66 20.54 -10.60
CA PHE A 334 -12.55 22.00 -10.57
C PHE A 334 -11.40 22.45 -9.66
N TYR A 335 -10.97 23.70 -9.81
CA TYR A 335 -10.10 24.35 -8.83
C TYR A 335 -10.90 25.33 -8.00
N ILE A 336 -10.57 25.44 -6.71
CA ILE A 336 -11.23 26.34 -5.77
C ILE A 336 -10.21 27.12 -4.96
N ASP A 337 -10.54 28.36 -4.58
CA ASP A 337 -9.70 29.10 -3.63
C ASP A 337 -9.60 28.37 -2.29
N THR A 338 -8.37 28.28 -1.80
CA THR A 338 -8.01 27.75 -0.49
C THR A 338 -8.52 28.62 0.65
N TYR A 339 -8.61 29.93 0.45
CA TYR A 339 -9.10 30.91 1.42
C TYR A 339 -10.34 31.64 0.89
N GLU A 340 -11.09 32.26 1.78
CA GLU A 340 -12.02 33.34 1.41
C GLU A 340 -11.27 34.43 0.62
N ILE A 341 -11.91 35.04 -0.38
CA ILE A 341 -11.32 36.15 -1.13
C ILE A 341 -10.99 37.28 -0.16
N THR A 342 -9.74 37.76 -0.19
CA THR A 342 -9.29 38.84 0.69
C THR A 342 -9.59 40.21 0.13
N GLU A 343 -9.55 41.24 0.98
CA GLU A 343 -9.72 42.63 0.52
C GLU A 343 -8.69 43.02 -0.55
N ASN A 344 -7.44 42.56 -0.42
CA ASN A 344 -6.38 42.84 -1.39
C ASN A 344 -6.68 42.23 -2.76
N VAL A 345 -7.06 40.95 -2.78
CA VAL A 345 -7.41 40.24 -4.03
C VAL A 345 -8.69 40.82 -4.65
N TYR A 346 -9.68 41.20 -3.83
CA TYR A 346 -10.90 41.84 -4.33
C TYR A 346 -10.62 43.18 -5.02
N ASN A 347 -9.74 43.99 -4.45
CA ASN A 347 -9.40 45.32 -4.99
C ASN A 347 -8.44 45.25 -6.19
N ALA A 348 -7.71 44.15 -6.36
CA ALA A 348 -6.78 43.91 -7.45
C ALA A 348 -6.93 42.45 -7.95
N PRO A 349 -7.97 42.17 -8.75
CA PRO A 349 -8.35 40.81 -9.19
C PRO A 349 -7.27 40.10 -10.02
N GLU A 350 -6.30 40.83 -10.54
CA GLU A 350 -5.14 40.31 -11.26
C GLU A 350 -4.04 39.76 -10.34
N LEU A 351 -4.12 40.01 -9.02
CA LEU A 351 -3.10 39.55 -8.09
C LEU A 351 -3.08 38.02 -7.99
N ASN A 352 -1.87 37.49 -8.15
CA ASN A 352 -1.56 36.09 -7.95
C ASN A 352 -0.30 35.98 -7.09
N THR A 353 -0.41 36.44 -5.86
CA THR A 353 0.63 36.34 -4.85
C THR A 353 0.21 35.33 -3.79
N PRO A 354 1.17 34.66 -3.11
CA PRO A 354 0.86 33.93 -1.88
C PRO A 354 0.07 34.81 -0.89
N ILE A 355 -0.77 34.18 -0.08
CA ILE A 355 -1.54 34.88 0.95
C ILE A 355 -0.60 35.66 1.88
N GLU A 356 -0.90 36.94 2.11
CA GLU A 356 -0.15 37.77 3.06
C GLU A 356 -0.66 37.49 4.48
N ALA A 357 0.26 37.45 5.44
CA ALA A 357 -0.09 37.20 6.84
C ALA A 357 -1.08 38.24 7.38
N ASN A 358 -2.09 37.78 8.12
CA ASN A 358 -3.17 38.61 8.67
C ASN A 358 -4.07 39.28 7.61
N SER A 359 -4.17 38.71 6.40
CA SER A 359 -5.10 39.23 5.39
C SER A 359 -6.56 39.02 5.81
N LEU A 360 -7.35 40.10 5.80
CA LEU A 360 -8.78 40.01 6.10
C LEU A 360 -9.57 39.55 4.86
N PRO A 361 -10.58 38.68 5.05
CA PRO A 361 -11.50 38.33 3.98
C PRO A 361 -12.37 39.54 3.61
N LYS A 362 -12.79 39.59 2.36
CA LYS A 362 -13.68 40.61 1.83
C LYS A 362 -15.12 40.30 2.22
N GLY A 363 -15.60 40.98 3.26
CA GLY A 363 -17.02 41.02 3.61
C GLY A 363 -17.81 42.10 2.86
N SER A 364 -19.08 42.28 3.24
CA SER A 364 -19.98 43.29 2.66
C SER A 364 -20.19 43.13 1.15
N LEU A 365 -20.22 41.88 0.66
CA LEU A 365 -20.50 41.59 -0.74
C LEU A 365 -21.98 41.27 -0.96
N SER A 366 -22.60 41.92 -1.95
CA SER A 366 -23.84 41.41 -2.53
C SER A 366 -23.55 40.27 -3.51
N TYR A 367 -24.56 39.52 -3.92
CA TYR A 367 -24.38 38.46 -4.92
C TYR A 367 -23.96 39.06 -6.27
N ASP A 368 -24.53 40.21 -6.66
CA ASP A 368 -24.15 40.90 -7.89
C ASP A 368 -22.68 41.35 -7.87
N ASP A 369 -22.19 41.85 -6.72
CA ASP A 369 -20.78 42.24 -6.55
C ASP A 369 -19.85 41.03 -6.61
N ALA A 370 -20.24 39.93 -5.94
CA ALA A 370 -19.47 38.69 -5.92
C ALA A 370 -19.36 38.09 -7.33
N ASN A 371 -20.46 38.08 -8.07
CA ASN A 371 -20.50 37.56 -9.44
C ASN A 371 -19.70 38.45 -10.40
N THR A 372 -19.83 39.78 -10.27
CA THR A 372 -19.06 40.73 -11.06
C THR A 372 -17.56 40.59 -10.79
N PHE A 373 -17.16 40.40 -9.54
CA PHE A 373 -15.76 40.13 -9.20
C PHE A 373 -15.27 38.82 -9.84
N ALA A 374 -16.01 37.72 -9.67
CA ALA A 374 -15.63 36.42 -10.24
C ALA A 374 -15.41 36.49 -11.75
N GLN A 375 -16.31 37.15 -12.49
CA GLN A 375 -16.21 37.32 -13.95
C GLN A 375 -15.04 38.19 -14.40
N ASN A 376 -14.55 39.10 -13.55
CA ASN A 376 -13.41 39.96 -13.86
C ASN A 376 -12.10 39.45 -13.26
N ARG A 377 -12.12 38.29 -12.58
CA ARG A 377 -10.95 37.71 -11.96
C ARG A 377 -10.08 37.02 -13.01
N HIS A 378 -8.93 37.61 -13.27
CA HIS A 378 -7.93 37.09 -14.20
C HIS A 378 -6.54 37.20 -13.57
N PRO A 379 -6.19 36.27 -12.66
CA PRO A 379 -4.92 36.33 -11.94
C PRO A 379 -3.75 36.19 -12.92
N ALA A 380 -2.71 37.01 -12.74
CA ALA A 380 -1.54 36.97 -13.60
C ALA A 380 -0.82 35.61 -13.53
N ASN A 381 -0.38 35.09 -14.67
CA ASN A 381 0.54 33.95 -14.71
C ASN A 381 1.95 34.42 -14.33
N ASN A 382 2.34 34.18 -13.08
CA ASN A 382 3.64 34.55 -12.55
C ASN A 382 4.70 33.44 -12.70
N SER A 383 4.40 32.41 -13.49
CA SER A 383 5.34 31.34 -13.78
C SER A 383 6.33 31.71 -14.90
N ASN A 384 7.36 30.88 -15.06
CA ASN A 384 8.27 30.98 -16.21
C ASN A 384 7.72 30.31 -17.48
N ILE A 385 6.49 29.79 -17.44
CA ILE A 385 5.83 29.12 -18.56
C ILE A 385 4.92 30.14 -19.24
N LEU A 386 5.26 30.51 -20.48
CA LEU A 386 4.45 31.42 -21.28
C LEU A 386 3.17 30.70 -21.69
N CYS A 387 2.02 31.23 -21.28
CA CYS A 387 0.72 30.63 -21.55
C CYS A 387 -0.35 31.72 -21.63
N ASP A 388 -0.41 32.41 -22.76
CA ASP A 388 -1.37 33.50 -23.00
C ASP A 388 -2.82 33.00 -22.99
N GLU A 389 -3.04 31.72 -23.32
CA GLU A 389 -4.35 31.08 -23.36
C GLU A 389 -5.00 30.92 -21.97
N LEU A 390 -4.25 31.08 -20.88
CA LEU A 390 -4.82 31.12 -19.53
C LEU A 390 -5.82 32.27 -19.34
N SER A 391 -5.79 33.31 -20.19
CA SER A 391 -6.80 34.37 -20.16
C SER A 391 -8.21 33.89 -20.53
N GLN A 392 -8.34 32.67 -21.08
CA GLN A 392 -9.63 32.06 -21.45
C GLN A 392 -10.31 31.39 -20.25
N ILE A 393 -9.58 31.14 -19.15
CA ILE A 393 -10.13 30.48 -17.96
C ILE A 393 -11.16 31.38 -17.28
N GLU A 394 -12.40 30.89 -17.20
CA GLU A 394 -13.51 31.61 -16.58
C GLU A 394 -13.64 31.28 -15.09
N PHE A 395 -13.38 32.29 -14.26
CA PHE A 395 -13.65 32.22 -12.82
C PHE A 395 -15.14 32.47 -12.55
N LYS A 396 -15.72 31.68 -11.63
CA LYS A 396 -17.14 31.73 -11.29
C LYS A 396 -17.37 31.56 -9.79
N ILE A 397 -18.57 31.91 -9.35
CA ILE A 397 -19.07 31.54 -8.01
C ILE A 397 -19.26 30.01 -8.00
N PRO A 398 -18.78 29.29 -6.96
CA PRO A 398 -18.98 27.85 -6.84
C PRO A 398 -20.45 27.48 -6.78
N GLN A 399 -20.78 26.32 -7.33
CA GLN A 399 -22.01 25.62 -7.02
C GLN A 399 -22.03 25.23 -5.54
N ASP A 400 -23.21 25.20 -4.92
CA ASP A 400 -23.34 24.79 -3.52
C ASP A 400 -22.76 23.39 -3.26
N TYR A 401 -22.92 22.43 -4.18
CA TYR A 401 -22.31 21.10 -4.06
C TYR A 401 -20.80 21.10 -4.31
N GLU A 402 -20.26 21.92 -5.22
CA GLU A 402 -18.82 22.07 -5.43
C GLU A 402 -18.16 22.56 -4.13
N TRP A 403 -18.74 23.59 -3.52
CA TRP A 403 -18.29 24.11 -2.23
C TRP A 403 -18.32 23.02 -1.15
N GLN A 404 -19.43 22.26 -1.04
CA GLN A 404 -19.49 21.21 -0.03
C GLN A 404 -18.49 20.08 -0.27
N ILE A 405 -18.28 19.63 -1.51
CA ILE A 405 -17.28 18.61 -1.84
C ILE A 405 -15.91 19.07 -1.34
N ALA A 406 -15.50 20.29 -1.72
CA ALA A 406 -14.20 20.84 -1.31
C ALA A 406 -14.08 21.04 0.21
N SER A 407 -15.18 21.37 0.88
CA SER A 407 -15.19 21.65 2.31
C SER A 407 -15.24 20.41 3.19
N ARG A 408 -15.74 19.27 2.69
CA ARG A 408 -16.08 18.15 3.56
C ARG A 408 -15.71 16.75 3.10
N CYS A 409 -15.46 16.54 1.81
CA CYS A 409 -15.19 15.21 1.28
C CYS A 409 -13.76 14.79 1.63
N GLN A 410 -13.60 13.67 2.34
CA GLN A 410 -12.32 12.95 2.36
C GLN A 410 -12.29 11.99 1.18
N TYR A 411 -11.54 12.38 0.15
CA TYR A 411 -11.46 11.67 -1.11
C TYR A 411 -10.44 10.54 -1.06
N ASN A 412 -10.82 9.36 -1.54
CA ASN A 412 -9.92 8.25 -1.77
C ASN A 412 -9.52 8.21 -3.25
N TRP A 413 -8.22 8.40 -3.51
CA TRP A 413 -7.64 8.44 -4.84
C TRP A 413 -7.58 7.08 -5.55
N GLU A 414 -7.59 5.97 -4.81
CA GLU A 414 -7.58 4.61 -5.36
C GLU A 414 -8.95 4.21 -5.93
N ASN A 415 -10.01 4.45 -5.18
CA ASN A 415 -11.37 4.09 -5.58
C ASN A 415 -12.16 5.24 -6.21
N LYS A 416 -11.62 6.47 -6.18
CA LYS A 416 -12.20 7.70 -6.73
C LYS A 416 -13.55 8.07 -6.10
N THR A 417 -13.68 7.96 -4.78
CA THR A 417 -14.91 8.26 -4.06
C THR A 417 -14.67 9.08 -2.78
N CYS A 418 -15.72 9.73 -2.29
CA CYS A 418 -15.73 10.35 -0.96
C CYS A 418 -16.07 9.30 0.10
N GLU A 419 -15.12 8.98 0.97
CA GLU A 419 -15.28 7.94 1.99
C GLU A 419 -15.95 8.46 3.26
N GLN A 420 -15.63 9.70 3.63
CA GLN A 420 -16.14 10.37 4.83
C GLN A 420 -16.56 11.80 4.50
N TYR A 421 -17.58 12.28 5.22
CA TYR A 421 -18.08 13.65 5.15
C TYR A 421 -17.93 14.31 6.51
N PHE A 422 -17.35 15.50 6.53
CA PHE A 422 -17.11 16.24 7.76
C PHE A 422 -18.09 17.43 7.91
N ASP A 423 -18.69 17.59 9.08
CA ASP A 423 -19.56 18.75 9.35
C ASP A 423 -18.76 20.02 9.66
N TYR A 424 -17.48 19.86 10.03
CA TYR A 424 -16.51 20.91 10.32
C TYR A 424 -15.12 20.52 9.77
N PRO A 425 -14.14 21.43 9.68
CA PRO A 425 -12.75 21.10 9.34
C PRO A 425 -12.17 19.92 10.16
N ILE A 426 -11.18 19.18 9.62
CA ILE A 426 -10.76 17.86 10.12
C ILE A 426 -10.46 17.85 11.62
N ASN A 427 -9.72 18.85 12.11
CA ASN A 427 -9.28 18.90 13.51
C ASN A 427 -10.38 19.33 14.49
N VAL A 428 -11.58 19.63 13.99
CA VAL A 428 -12.77 19.94 14.80
C VAL A 428 -13.59 18.68 15.10
N VAL A 429 -13.25 17.51 14.50
CA VAL A 429 -13.99 16.24 14.68
C VAL A 429 -13.07 15.13 15.22
N GLY A 430 -13.37 14.61 16.43
CA GLY A 430 -12.64 13.52 17.11
C GLY A 430 -12.88 13.59 18.62
N ASP A 431 -12.68 12.48 19.37
CA ASP A 431 -13.21 12.16 20.72
C ASP A 431 -13.12 13.20 21.86
N ASN A 432 -12.55 14.40 21.64
CA ASN A 432 -12.60 15.55 22.56
C ASN A 432 -12.55 16.95 21.88
N ALA A 433 -12.74 17.06 20.55
CA ALA A 433 -12.73 18.37 19.87
C ALA A 433 -14.09 19.08 20.07
N ILE A 434 -14.15 19.97 21.05
CA ILE A 434 -15.28 20.90 21.21
C ILE A 434 -15.07 22.03 20.20
N ILE A 435 -16.11 22.37 19.42
CA ILE A 435 -16.15 23.58 18.59
C ILE A 435 -15.76 24.76 19.49
N SER A 436 -14.65 25.40 19.17
CA SER A 436 -14.11 26.46 20.00
C SER A 436 -13.46 27.54 19.16
N CYS A 437 -13.30 28.70 19.79
CA CYS A 437 -12.70 29.90 19.20
C CYS A 437 -11.22 29.77 18.87
N ASN A 438 -10.61 28.62 19.17
CA ASN A 438 -9.25 28.28 18.76
C ASN A 438 -9.18 27.77 17.31
N PHE A 439 -10.30 27.32 16.74
CA PHE A 439 -10.36 26.70 15.40
C PHE A 439 -11.31 27.42 14.45
N ILE A 440 -12.37 28.02 14.98
CA ILE A 440 -13.44 28.61 14.17
C ILE A 440 -13.87 29.94 14.82
N ASN A 441 -14.09 30.97 14.01
CA ASN A 441 -14.60 32.25 14.45
C ASN A 441 -16.13 32.32 14.35
N TYR A 442 -16.84 31.99 15.43
CA TYR A 442 -18.31 31.98 15.51
C TYR A 442 -18.82 32.76 16.74
N SER A 443 -20.13 32.75 16.99
CA SER A 443 -20.75 33.49 18.09
C SER A 443 -20.12 33.17 19.45
N GLY A 444 -19.66 34.21 20.14
CA GLY A 444 -18.99 34.09 21.44
C GLY A 444 -17.46 34.04 21.39
N CYS A 445 -16.86 34.05 20.19
CA CYS A 445 -15.41 34.15 20.04
C CYS A 445 -14.85 35.55 20.22
N CYS A 446 -15.71 36.56 20.19
CA CYS A 446 -15.34 37.95 20.35
C CYS A 446 -16.40 38.71 21.15
N ASP A 447 -16.03 39.90 21.62
CA ASP A 447 -16.94 40.80 22.32
C ASP A 447 -18.11 41.20 21.41
N VAL A 448 -19.34 41.07 21.93
CA VAL A 448 -20.65 41.23 21.27
C VAL A 448 -20.94 42.58 20.57
N ASN A 449 -19.99 43.51 20.51
CA ASN A 449 -20.19 44.87 19.97
C ASN A 449 -19.22 45.26 18.84
N ILE A 450 -18.44 44.32 18.30
CA ILE A 450 -17.48 44.58 17.22
C ILE A 450 -17.70 43.53 16.11
N ASP A 451 -17.74 43.97 14.85
CA ASP A 451 -17.69 43.06 13.69
C ASP A 451 -16.40 42.24 13.79
N CYS A 452 -16.54 40.95 14.12
CA CYS A 452 -15.40 40.15 14.51
C CYS A 452 -14.83 39.32 13.37
N VAL A 453 -14.68 39.90 12.19
CA VAL A 453 -14.01 39.22 11.09
C VAL A 453 -12.54 39.00 11.46
N GLN A 454 -12.07 37.76 11.33
CA GLN A 454 -10.67 37.39 11.57
C GLN A 454 -9.93 37.22 10.25
N SER A 455 -8.60 37.26 10.29
CA SER A 455 -7.80 37.00 9.10
C SER A 455 -7.99 35.56 8.60
N VAL A 456 -7.84 35.36 7.30
CA VAL A 456 -8.09 34.05 6.66
C VAL A 456 -7.09 32.97 7.09
N ASP A 457 -5.93 33.37 7.61
CA ASP A 457 -4.85 32.53 8.13
C ASP A 457 -4.88 32.38 9.66
N GLN A 458 -5.87 32.94 10.35
CA GLN A 458 -5.94 32.98 11.81
C GLN A 458 -6.01 31.57 12.45
N TYR A 459 -6.58 30.60 11.73
CA TYR A 459 -6.81 29.24 12.21
C TYR A 459 -6.07 28.20 11.35
N PRO A 460 -4.74 28.12 11.45
CA PRO A 460 -3.93 27.28 10.57
C PRO A 460 -4.20 25.77 10.72
N GLU A 461 -4.77 25.35 11.86
CA GLU A 461 -5.16 23.97 12.13
C GLU A 461 -6.58 23.64 11.65
N SER A 462 -7.38 24.64 11.25
CA SER A 462 -8.77 24.48 10.83
C SER A 462 -8.85 24.31 9.31
N ILE A 463 -8.39 23.14 8.86
CA ILE A 463 -8.32 22.79 7.43
C ILE A 463 -9.30 21.68 7.06
N THR A 464 -9.85 21.77 5.86
CA THR A 464 -10.65 20.70 5.26
C THR A 464 -9.74 19.57 4.75
N PRO A 465 -10.27 18.41 4.36
CA PRO A 465 -9.46 17.34 3.74
C PRO A 465 -8.71 17.76 2.49
N PHE A 466 -9.19 18.78 1.77
CA PHE A 466 -8.52 19.37 0.62
C PHE A 466 -7.67 20.60 0.95
N GLY A 467 -7.52 20.95 2.23
CA GLY A 467 -6.68 22.06 2.68
C GLY A 467 -7.33 23.44 2.53
N LEU A 468 -8.66 23.54 2.51
CA LEU A 468 -9.35 24.83 2.53
C LEU A 468 -9.41 25.37 3.97
N TYR A 469 -9.36 26.70 4.08
CA TYR A 469 -9.52 27.47 5.30
C TYR A 469 -10.83 28.25 5.26
N GLY A 470 -11.34 28.59 6.46
CA GLY A 470 -12.51 29.46 6.59
C GLY A 470 -13.83 28.86 6.09
N THR A 471 -13.91 27.53 5.90
CA THR A 471 -15.15 26.87 5.44
C THR A 471 -16.19 26.69 6.54
N SER A 472 -15.90 27.14 7.75
CA SER A 472 -16.85 27.19 8.85
C SER A 472 -16.69 28.53 9.53
N ALA A 473 -17.77 29.31 9.56
CA ALA A 473 -17.85 30.64 10.14
C ALA A 473 -16.93 31.68 9.48
N ASN A 474 -16.49 32.69 10.23
CA ASN A 474 -15.87 33.92 9.71
C ASN A 474 -16.85 34.69 8.81
N LEU A 475 -16.86 34.48 7.48
CA LEU A 475 -17.92 34.93 6.59
C LEU A 475 -18.67 33.74 6.03
N GLN A 476 -19.97 33.93 5.81
CA GLN A 476 -20.74 33.01 4.99
C GLN A 476 -20.52 33.37 3.52
N GLU A 477 -20.46 32.36 2.66
CA GLU A 477 -19.95 32.53 1.31
C GLU A 477 -21.01 32.35 0.25
N TRP A 478 -21.02 33.24 -0.74
CA TRP A 478 -21.95 33.14 -1.86
C TRP A 478 -21.69 31.88 -2.69
N VAL A 479 -22.75 31.13 -2.95
CA VAL A 479 -22.77 29.96 -3.83
C VAL A 479 -23.96 30.03 -4.79
N VAL A 480 -23.84 29.35 -5.93
CA VAL A 480 -24.97 29.17 -6.85
C VAL A 480 -25.97 28.21 -6.20
N ASN A 481 -27.24 28.62 -6.17
CA ASN A 481 -28.31 27.85 -5.56
C ASN A 481 -28.84 26.77 -6.51
N ASN A 482 -28.60 25.50 -6.19
CA ASN A 482 -29.14 24.36 -6.95
C ASN A 482 -30.49 23.86 -6.44
N ASN A 483 -31.05 24.46 -5.39
CA ASN A 483 -32.39 24.15 -4.92
C ASN A 483 -33.43 24.79 -5.84
N SER A 484 -33.87 24.00 -6.83
CA SER A 484 -34.89 24.41 -7.82
C SER A 484 -36.23 24.85 -7.22
N SER A 485 -36.52 24.52 -5.96
CA SER A 485 -37.77 24.91 -5.29
C SER A 485 -37.74 26.31 -4.65
N ILE A 486 -36.55 26.94 -4.55
CA ILE A 486 -36.37 28.26 -3.93
C ILE A 486 -35.70 29.20 -4.91
N SER A 487 -36.42 30.25 -5.33
CA SER A 487 -35.86 31.33 -6.16
C SER A 487 -35.18 32.37 -5.26
N ALA A 488 -33.96 32.05 -4.83
CA ALA A 488 -33.11 32.91 -4.01
C ALA A 488 -31.63 32.60 -4.29
N ASN A 489 -30.74 33.51 -3.90
CA ASN A 489 -29.30 33.22 -3.79
C ASN A 489 -29.02 32.48 -2.48
N LYS A 490 -27.89 31.78 -2.42
CA LYS A 490 -27.53 30.95 -1.28
C LYS A 490 -26.18 31.37 -0.72
N LEU A 491 -26.12 31.40 0.60
CA LEU A 491 -24.92 31.55 1.42
C LEU A 491 -24.69 30.26 2.19
N ILE A 492 -23.43 29.85 2.39
CA ILE A 492 -23.07 28.61 3.08
C ILE A 492 -21.94 28.84 4.11
N GLY A 493 -21.84 27.95 5.10
CA GLY A 493 -20.71 27.92 6.06
C GLY A 493 -20.92 28.70 7.35
N GLY A 494 -21.96 29.54 7.42
CA GLY A 494 -22.25 30.40 8.58
C GLY A 494 -21.22 31.53 8.75
N TYR A 495 -21.33 32.34 9.80
CA TYR A 495 -20.46 33.51 10.00
C TYR A 495 -20.10 33.77 11.46
N PHE A 496 -19.30 34.81 11.73
CA PHE A 496 -18.78 35.13 13.08
C PHE A 496 -19.82 35.35 14.19
N SER A 497 -21.10 35.56 13.86
CA SER A 497 -22.19 35.65 14.87
C SER A 497 -23.17 34.48 14.81
N SER A 498 -22.92 33.48 13.96
CA SER A 498 -23.70 32.25 13.90
C SER A 498 -23.47 31.36 15.12
N THR A 499 -24.50 30.61 15.52
CA THR A 499 -24.34 29.56 16.54
C THR A 499 -23.53 28.39 15.99
N TYR A 500 -23.08 27.49 16.88
CA TYR A 500 -22.21 26.39 16.47
C TYR A 500 -22.88 25.46 15.44
N ASP A 501 -24.19 25.24 15.52
CA ASP A 501 -24.99 24.45 14.58
C ASP A 501 -25.27 25.17 13.24
N GLU A 502 -25.03 26.47 13.18
CA GLU A 502 -25.18 27.29 11.98
C GLU A 502 -23.88 27.45 11.18
N VAL A 503 -22.74 26.95 11.70
CA VAL A 503 -21.42 27.05 11.03
C VAL A 503 -20.92 25.72 10.49
N THR A 504 -21.82 24.76 10.25
CA THR A 504 -21.46 23.49 9.60
C THR A 504 -21.27 23.66 8.10
N THR A 505 -20.57 22.71 7.48
CA THR A 505 -20.42 22.61 6.02
C THR A 505 -21.74 22.37 5.27
N THR A 506 -22.85 22.16 5.98
CA THR A 506 -24.21 21.98 5.43
C THR A 506 -25.18 23.08 5.79
N SER A 507 -24.75 24.06 6.60
CA SER A 507 -25.60 25.14 7.06
C SER A 507 -25.74 26.16 5.95
N VAL A 508 -26.98 26.45 5.55
CA VAL A 508 -27.28 27.35 4.42
C VAL A 508 -28.21 28.48 4.85
N TYR A 509 -28.04 29.63 4.20
CA TYR A 509 -28.91 30.79 4.34
C TYR A 509 -29.37 31.26 2.95
N TYR A 510 -30.67 31.53 2.80
CA TYR A 510 -31.25 31.99 1.55
C TYR A 510 -31.45 33.51 1.56
N SER A 511 -30.87 34.21 0.58
CA SER A 511 -31.09 35.63 0.35
C SER A 511 -31.95 35.86 -0.89
N PHE A 512 -33.11 36.49 -0.71
CA PHE A 512 -34.07 36.80 -1.78
C PHE A 512 -33.74 38.06 -2.58
N SER A 513 -32.56 38.64 -2.36
CA SER A 513 -32.10 39.87 -3.02
C SER A 513 -30.67 39.69 -3.49
N ASN A 514 -30.42 40.04 -4.75
CA ASN A 514 -29.08 39.99 -5.33
C ASN A 514 -28.19 41.15 -4.87
N SER A 515 -28.81 42.28 -4.50
CA SER A 515 -28.12 43.51 -4.15
C SER A 515 -27.92 43.70 -2.64
N THR A 516 -28.41 42.77 -1.82
CA THR A 516 -28.19 42.84 -0.37
C THR A 516 -26.75 42.49 -0.06
N ALA A 517 -25.98 43.50 0.35
CA ALA A 517 -24.67 43.34 0.95
C ALA A 517 -24.79 43.32 2.49
N HIS A 518 -23.97 42.50 3.14
CA HIS A 518 -23.89 42.45 4.61
C HIS A 518 -22.47 42.13 5.05
N ALA A 519 -22.04 42.66 6.20
CA ALA A 519 -20.68 42.51 6.71
C ALA A 519 -20.21 41.04 6.79
N SER A 520 -21.15 40.12 6.99
CA SER A 520 -20.88 38.68 7.05
C SER A 520 -20.90 37.95 5.70
N TYR A 521 -21.16 38.61 4.58
CA TYR A 521 -21.25 37.98 3.26
C TYR A 521 -19.91 38.10 2.52
N GLY A 522 -19.28 36.96 2.25
CA GLY A 522 -18.02 36.81 1.53
C GLY A 522 -18.16 35.92 0.29
N LEU A 523 -17.03 35.44 -0.22
CA LEU A 523 -16.93 34.66 -1.45
C LEU A 523 -15.65 33.81 -1.44
N ARG A 524 -15.71 32.67 -2.12
CA ARG A 524 -14.57 32.04 -2.80
C ARG A 524 -14.93 31.77 -4.26
N THR A 525 -13.96 31.61 -5.15
CA THR A 525 -14.22 31.35 -6.57
C THR A 525 -13.71 29.99 -7.01
N VAL A 526 -14.22 29.53 -8.15
CA VAL A 526 -13.78 28.29 -8.81
C VAL A 526 -13.57 28.50 -10.30
N PHE A 527 -12.84 27.59 -10.94
CA PHE A 527 -12.81 27.45 -12.40
C PHE A 527 -12.77 25.96 -12.80
N ASP A 528 -13.15 25.67 -14.04
CA ASP A 528 -13.22 24.30 -14.57
C ASP A 528 -11.82 23.69 -14.74
N ALA A 529 -11.59 22.50 -14.17
CA ALA A 529 -10.26 21.90 -14.23
C ALA A 529 -9.98 21.22 -15.57
N GLU A 530 -10.98 20.72 -16.29
CA GLU A 530 -10.77 20.04 -17.57
C GLU A 530 -10.27 21.03 -18.62
N GLU A 531 -10.95 22.17 -18.76
CA GLU A 531 -10.56 23.26 -19.66
C GLU A 531 -9.16 23.79 -19.30
N PHE A 532 -8.90 24.02 -18.01
CA PHE A 532 -7.59 24.47 -17.55
C PHE A 532 -6.47 23.45 -17.84
N LEU A 533 -6.71 22.17 -17.56
CA LEU A 533 -5.68 21.14 -17.73
C LEU A 533 -5.30 20.92 -19.20
N GLU A 534 -6.25 21.07 -20.12
CA GLU A 534 -5.98 21.04 -21.56
C GLU A 534 -5.00 22.16 -21.95
N ILE A 535 -5.34 23.41 -21.63
CA ILE A 535 -4.51 24.59 -21.92
C ILE A 535 -3.14 24.49 -21.24
N TRP A 536 -3.12 24.15 -19.95
CA TRP A 536 -1.89 24.17 -19.17
C TRP A 536 -0.90 23.10 -19.60
N ARG A 537 -1.37 21.90 -19.97
CA ARG A 537 -0.51 20.83 -20.49
C ARG A 537 0.13 21.24 -21.82
N ASP A 538 -0.65 21.83 -22.73
CA ASP A 538 -0.16 22.31 -24.02
C ASP A 538 0.93 23.40 -23.85
N CYS A 539 0.78 24.28 -22.87
CA CYS A 539 1.79 25.29 -22.55
C CYS A 539 3.06 24.71 -21.90
N VAL A 540 2.94 23.67 -21.08
CA VAL A 540 4.09 23.00 -20.44
C VAL A 540 4.91 22.20 -21.45
N ASP A 541 4.27 21.63 -22.46
CA ASP A 541 4.93 20.82 -23.49
C ASP A 541 5.70 21.67 -24.53
N GLN A 542 5.33 22.94 -24.68
CA GLN A 542 6.12 23.95 -25.43
C GLN A 542 7.47 24.23 -24.74
#